data_AF-K1SPA8-F1
#
_entry.id   AF-K1SPA8-F1
#
_cell.length_a   1.000
_cell.length_b   1.000
_cell.length_c   1.000
_cell.angle_alpha   90.00
_cell.angle_beta   90.00
_cell.angle_gamma   90.00
#
_symmetry.space_group_name_H-M   'P 1'
#
loop_
_entity.id
_entity.type
_entity.pdbx_description
1 polymer ?
#
loop_
_entity_poly.entity_id
_entity_poly.type
_entity_poly.pdbx_seq_one_letter_code
_entity_poly.pdbx_strand_id
1 'polypeptide(L)'
;MKVTSHTLNGYERLKLLKESMHPCENVPFSFDWKRRYQSGMSVKDYIAPTSLDFGRLRNFRMGSAYGAAYYIYIDAAEISDRIIEDIMAIDSNIHINIHTHSMDQQKALRFVSKKLTNANEVKVR
;
A
#
# COMPACT_ATOMS: atom_id res chain seq x y z
N MET A 1 25.57 -4.53 3.25
CA MET A 1 24.90 -4.43 1.95
C MET A 1 24.29 -3.03 1.87
N LYS A 2 24.74 -2.15 0.96
CA LYS A 2 24.17 -0.80 0.84
C LYS A 2 22.83 -0.91 0.12
N VAL A 3 21.74 -0.51 0.77
CA VAL A 3 20.41 -0.45 0.16
C VAL A 3 20.34 0.82 -0.68
N THR A 4 20.00 0.69 -1.97
CA THR A 4 19.83 1.83 -2.88
C THR A 4 18.36 2.26 -2.89
N SER A 5 18.08 3.51 -2.59
CA SER A 5 16.74 4.11 -2.68
C SER A 5 16.72 5.19 -3.76
N HIS A 6 15.64 5.27 -4.54
CA HIS A 6 15.37 6.38 -5.45
C HIS A 6 13.87 6.63 -5.57
N THR A 7 13.49 7.85 -5.95
CA THR A 7 12.10 8.21 -6.21
C THR A 7 11.67 7.66 -7.56
N LEU A 8 10.52 6.98 -7.61
CA LEU A 8 9.95 6.47 -8.85
C LEU A 8 9.16 7.55 -9.59
N ASN A 9 9.45 7.74 -10.86
CA ASN A 9 8.65 8.55 -11.77
C ASN A 9 7.34 7.83 -12.17
N GLY A 10 6.47 8.51 -12.92
CA GLY A 10 5.17 7.94 -13.31
C GLY A 10 5.26 6.63 -14.08
N TYR A 11 6.24 6.49 -14.99
CA TYR A 11 6.45 5.25 -15.75
C TYR A 11 6.94 4.12 -14.84
N GLU A 12 7.94 4.40 -14.00
CA GLU A 12 8.52 3.42 -13.07
C GLU A 12 7.49 2.91 -12.06
N ARG A 13 6.62 3.79 -11.56
CA ARG A 13 5.50 3.40 -10.69
C ARG A 13 4.54 2.44 -11.38
N LEU A 14 4.20 2.69 -12.65
CA LEU A 14 3.30 1.81 -13.39
C LEU A 14 3.95 0.45 -13.70
N LYS A 15 5.24 0.44 -14.01
CA LYS A 15 6.01 -0.79 -14.19
C LYS A 15 6.00 -1.63 -12.92
N LEU A 16 6.31 -1.02 -11.77
CA LEU A 16 6.27 -1.69 -10.47
C LEU A 16 4.87 -2.25 -10.17
N LEU A 17 3.81 -1.47 -10.40
CA LEU A 17 2.44 -1.95 -10.20
C LEU A 17 2.07 -3.12 -11.13
N LYS A 18 2.52 -3.09 -12.39
CA LYS A 18 2.32 -4.20 -13.34
C LYS A 18 2.98 -5.47 -12.82
N GLU A 19 4.25 -5.39 -12.41
CA GLU A 19 5.02 -6.52 -11.88
C GLU A 19 4.37 -7.10 -10.61
N SER A 20 3.95 -6.24 -9.67
CA SER A 20 3.25 -6.67 -8.45
C SER A 20 1.91 -7.38 -8.71
N MET A 21 1.24 -7.05 -9.81
CA MET A 21 -0.03 -7.68 -10.21
C MET A 21 0.15 -8.97 -11.04
N HIS A 22 1.41 -9.33 -11.38
CA HIS A 22 1.77 -10.51 -12.16
C HIS A 22 2.92 -11.29 -11.50
N PRO A 23 2.82 -11.65 -10.19
CA PRO A 23 3.95 -12.14 -9.39
C PRO A 23 4.53 -13.50 -9.81
N CYS A 24 3.87 -14.22 -10.72
CA CYS A 24 4.33 -15.51 -11.25
C CYS A 24 4.38 -15.55 -12.79
N GLU A 25 4.25 -14.40 -13.44
CA GLU A 25 4.23 -14.30 -14.89
C GLU A 25 5.23 -13.24 -15.35
N ASN A 26 6.04 -13.57 -16.36
CA ASN A 26 6.92 -12.59 -16.98
C ASN A 26 6.20 -11.88 -18.12
N VAL A 27 5.42 -10.86 -17.77
CA VAL A 27 4.66 -10.06 -18.74
C VAL A 27 5.42 -8.77 -19.10
N PRO A 28 5.82 -8.57 -20.37
CA PRO A 28 6.48 -7.34 -20.79
C PRO A 28 5.62 -6.09 -20.51
N PHE A 29 6.26 -5.03 -20.01
CA PHE A 29 5.58 -3.75 -19.77
C PHE A 29 5.81 -2.78 -20.93
N SER A 30 4.84 -2.71 -21.85
CA SER A 30 4.87 -1.81 -23.01
C SER A 30 3.89 -0.63 -22.84
N PHE A 31 4.25 0.33 -22.00
CA PHE A 31 3.46 1.54 -21.77
C PHE A 31 4.12 2.78 -22.40
N ASP A 32 3.31 3.64 -23.03
CA ASP A 32 3.75 4.92 -23.56
C ASP A 32 2.65 5.98 -23.37
N TRP A 33 3.03 7.13 -22.80
CA TRP A 33 2.08 8.19 -22.47
C TRP A 33 1.40 8.79 -23.71
N LYS A 34 2.07 8.88 -24.86
CA LYS A 34 1.50 9.44 -26.09
C LYS A 34 0.55 8.45 -26.76
N ARG A 35 0.95 7.18 -26.85
CA ARG A 35 0.14 6.10 -27.45
C ARG A 35 -1.14 5.83 -26.66
N ARG A 36 -1.11 6.00 -25.34
CA ARG A 36 -2.29 5.86 -24.48
C ARG A 36 -3.48 6.66 -25.01
N TYR A 37 -3.28 7.96 -25.28
CA TYR A 37 -4.35 8.84 -25.76
C TYR A 37 -4.95 8.41 -27.11
N GLN A 38 -4.15 7.78 -27.96
CA GLN A 38 -4.58 7.31 -29.28
C GLN A 38 -5.34 5.98 -29.20
N SER A 39 -4.95 5.11 -28.26
CA SER A 39 -5.51 3.77 -28.12
C SER A 39 -6.89 3.71 -27.45
N GLY A 40 -7.31 4.77 -26.75
CA GLY A 40 -8.47 4.75 -25.87
C GLY A 40 -8.29 3.94 -24.58
N MET A 41 -7.13 3.29 -24.39
CA MET A 41 -6.84 2.51 -23.18
C MET A 41 -6.51 3.42 -21.99
N SER A 42 -7.04 3.06 -20.84
CA SER A 42 -6.66 3.65 -19.56
C SER A 42 -5.33 3.10 -19.08
N VAL A 43 -4.68 3.79 -18.12
CA VAL A 43 -3.48 3.26 -17.46
C VAL A 43 -3.74 1.92 -16.78
N LYS A 44 -4.96 1.70 -16.28
CA LYS A 44 -5.35 0.46 -15.62
C LYS A 44 -5.22 -0.75 -16.55
N ASP A 45 -5.56 -0.56 -17.82
CA ASP A 45 -5.54 -1.65 -18.82
C ASP A 45 -4.11 -2.15 -19.10
N TYR A 46 -3.10 -1.30 -18.88
CA TYR A 46 -1.69 -1.68 -19.03
C TYR A 46 -1.10 -2.37 -17.80
N ILE A 47 -1.71 -2.22 -16.62
CA ILE A 47 -1.17 -2.77 -15.35
C ILE A 47 -1.99 -3.93 -14.79
N ALA A 48 -3.29 -3.99 -15.08
CA ALA A 48 -4.18 -4.99 -14.52
C ALA A 48 -3.90 -6.38 -15.12
N PRO A 49 -4.10 -7.45 -14.33
CA PRO A 49 -4.12 -8.80 -14.87
C PRO A 49 -5.40 -9.04 -15.65
N THR A 50 -5.37 -10.02 -16.56
CA THR A 50 -6.52 -10.40 -17.39
C THR A 50 -7.73 -10.80 -16.56
N SER A 51 -7.50 -11.40 -15.38
CA SER A 51 -8.57 -11.74 -14.45
C SER A 51 -8.08 -11.70 -12.99
N LEU A 52 -9.04 -11.43 -12.09
CA LEU A 52 -8.88 -11.54 -10.65
C LEU A 52 -10.00 -12.43 -10.13
N ASP A 53 -9.67 -13.37 -9.26
CA ASP A 53 -10.63 -14.29 -8.64
C ASP A 53 -10.75 -13.99 -7.15
N PHE A 54 -11.96 -13.61 -6.74
CA PHE A 54 -12.33 -13.28 -5.36
C PHE A 54 -13.34 -14.29 -4.77
N GLY A 55 -13.40 -15.51 -5.33
CA GLY A 55 -14.39 -16.52 -4.96
C GLY A 55 -14.20 -17.11 -3.55
N ARG A 56 -13.11 -16.79 -2.85
CA ARG A 56 -12.84 -17.23 -1.48
C ARG A 56 -12.89 -16.06 -0.50
N LEU A 57 -13.48 -16.29 0.66
CA LEU A 57 -13.52 -15.31 1.74
C LEU A 57 -12.09 -14.96 2.18
N ARG A 58 -11.77 -13.66 2.25
CA ARG A 58 -10.48 -13.06 2.68
C ARG A 58 -9.27 -13.28 1.76
N ASN A 59 -9.39 -14.07 0.70
CA ASN A 59 -8.29 -14.34 -0.23
C ASN A 59 -8.67 -13.92 -1.65
N PHE A 60 -7.66 -13.68 -2.48
CA PHE A 60 -7.82 -13.45 -3.91
C PHE A 60 -6.77 -14.23 -4.69
N ARG A 61 -7.01 -14.42 -5.98
CA ARG A 61 -6.07 -15.07 -6.89
C ARG A 61 -5.80 -14.19 -8.11
N MET A 62 -4.52 -14.10 -8.47
CA MET A 62 -3.98 -13.39 -9.64
C MET A 62 -3.20 -14.41 -10.49
N GLY A 63 -3.79 -14.89 -11.59
CA GLY A 63 -3.21 -16.00 -12.35
C GLY A 63 -3.05 -17.25 -11.48
N SER A 64 -1.81 -17.74 -11.32
CA SER A 64 -1.46 -18.87 -10.45
C SER A 64 -1.15 -18.46 -9.00
N ALA A 65 -1.05 -17.17 -8.70
CA ALA A 65 -0.67 -16.68 -7.37
C ALA A 65 -1.89 -16.45 -6.46
N TYR A 66 -1.79 -16.90 -5.21
CA TYR A 66 -2.77 -16.64 -4.16
C TYR A 66 -2.28 -15.53 -3.24
N GLY A 67 -3.18 -14.64 -2.85
CA GLY A 67 -2.88 -13.52 -1.95
C GLY A 67 -4.01 -13.26 -0.97
N ALA A 68 -3.69 -12.51 0.07
CA ALA A 68 -4.64 -11.94 1.01
C ALA A 68 -4.25 -10.48 1.25
N ALA A 69 -5.24 -9.63 1.51
CA ALA A 69 -5.03 -8.22 1.80
C ALA A 69 -5.41 -7.94 3.25
N TYR A 70 -4.51 -7.28 3.97
CA TYR A 70 -4.71 -6.88 5.35
C TYR A 70 -4.59 -5.37 5.48
N TYR A 71 -5.33 -4.80 6.42
CA TYR A 71 -5.28 -3.38 6.73
C TYR A 71 -4.95 -3.22 8.21
N ILE A 72 -3.96 -2.36 8.50
CA ILE A 72 -3.53 -2.03 9.85
C ILE A 72 -3.63 -0.51 10.00
N TYR A 73 -4.34 -0.05 11.03
CA TYR A 73 -4.42 1.36 11.40
C TYR A 73 -3.74 1.55 12.76
N ILE A 74 -2.73 2.41 12.79
CA ILE A 74 -1.96 2.74 14.00
C ILE A 74 -2.19 4.21 14.32
N ASP A 75 -2.83 4.48 15.45
CA ASP A 75 -2.95 5.81 16.03
C ASP A 75 -2.00 5.90 17.23
N ALA A 76 -0.74 6.22 16.95
CA ALA A 76 0.33 6.31 17.94
C ALA A 76 1.11 7.62 17.77
N ALA A 77 1.64 8.15 18.87
CA ALA A 77 2.46 9.36 18.86
C ALA A 77 3.79 9.15 18.10
N GLU A 78 4.34 7.94 18.19
CA GLU A 78 5.58 7.53 17.53
C GLU A 78 5.42 6.11 16.99
N ILE A 79 6.09 5.83 15.86
CA ILE A 79 6.16 4.51 15.26
C ILE A 79 7.62 4.07 15.32
N SER A 80 7.88 2.93 15.96
CA SER A 80 9.22 2.35 16.05
C SER A 80 9.66 1.77 14.72
N ASP A 81 10.92 1.97 14.35
CA ASP A 81 11.56 1.37 13.18
C ASP A 81 11.53 -0.16 13.21
N ARG A 82 11.35 -0.76 14.39
CA ARG A 82 11.16 -2.21 14.57
C ARG A 82 10.02 -2.77 13.72
N ILE A 83 8.98 -1.97 13.41
CA ILE A 83 7.90 -2.42 12.51
C ILE A 83 8.44 -2.74 11.12
N ILE A 84 9.39 -1.94 10.62
CA ILE A 84 10.02 -2.17 9.32
C ILE A 84 10.90 -3.42 9.37
N GLU A 85 11.64 -3.63 10.46
CA GLU A 85 12.44 -4.83 10.66
C GLU A 85 11.58 -6.10 10.69
N ASP A 86 10.48 -6.08 11.47
CA ASP A 86 9.55 -7.19 11.58
C ASP A 86 8.91 -7.52 10.23
N ILE A 87 8.57 -6.48 9.45
CA ILE A 87 8.09 -6.59 8.07
C ILE A 87 9.14 -7.27 7.16
N MET A 88 10.40 -6.84 7.25
CA MET A 88 11.49 -7.36 6.42
C MET A 88 11.88 -8.79 6.78
N ALA A 89 11.60 -9.22 8.01
CA ALA A 89 11.84 -10.57 8.48
C ALA A 89 10.82 -11.61 7.99
N ILE A 90 9.73 -11.19 7.33
CA ILE A 90 8.71 -12.13 6.86
C ILE A 90 9.23 -12.88 5.63
N ASP A 91 9.30 -14.21 5.74
CA ASP A 91 9.71 -15.12 4.65
C ASP A 91 8.56 -15.38 3.65
N SER A 92 8.10 -14.33 2.99
CA SER A 92 7.09 -14.37 1.94
C SER A 92 7.18 -13.14 1.05
N ASN A 93 6.65 -13.26 -0.17
CA ASN A 93 6.41 -12.09 -1.02
C ASN A 93 5.31 -11.23 -0.39
N ILE A 94 5.62 -9.96 -0.08
CA ILE A 94 4.69 -9.02 0.52
C ILE A 94 4.77 -7.69 -0.23
N HIS A 95 3.61 -7.11 -0.49
CA HIS A 95 3.48 -5.73 -0.93
C HIS A 95 2.92 -4.90 0.23
N ILE A 96 3.64 -3.85 0.61
CA ILE A 96 3.29 -2.99 1.73
C ILE A 96 3.07 -1.58 1.21
N ASN A 97 1.96 -0.98 1.61
CA ASN A 97 1.67 0.42 1.37
C ASN A 97 1.54 1.14 2.71
N ILE A 98 2.44 2.08 2.97
CA ILE A 98 2.47 2.85 4.21
C ILE A 98 1.99 4.27 3.90
N HIS A 99 0.89 4.67 4.54
CA HIS A 99 0.40 6.03 4.53
C HIS A 99 0.62 6.66 5.91
N THR A 100 1.61 7.53 6.03
CA THR A 100 1.89 8.27 7.26
C THR A 100 1.34 9.69 7.19
N HIS A 101 0.62 10.11 8.22
CA HIS A 101 0.22 11.51 8.39
C HIS A 101 0.91 12.09 9.62
N SER A 102 1.88 12.98 9.40
CA SER A 102 2.49 13.74 10.49
C SER A 102 1.52 14.82 10.97
N MET A 103 1.23 14.84 12.27
CA MET A 103 0.50 15.93 12.90
C MET A 103 1.48 16.87 13.61
N ASP A 104 1.26 18.18 13.47
CA ASP A 104 2.01 19.20 14.21
C ASP A 104 1.91 18.96 15.73
N GLN A 105 3.00 19.15 16.46
CA GLN A 105 3.08 18.83 17.89
C GLN A 105 2.04 19.58 18.73
N GLN A 106 1.73 20.85 18.40
CA GLN A 106 0.70 21.59 19.11
C GLN A 106 -0.69 21.05 18.80
N LYS A 107 -0.93 20.63 17.55
CA LYS A 107 -2.17 19.96 17.16
C LYS A 107 -2.30 18.60 17.85
N ALA A 108 -1.21 17.87 18.02
CA ALA A 108 -1.19 16.58 18.72
C ALA A 108 -1.53 16.72 20.19
N LEU A 109 -0.93 17.69 20.90
CA LEU A 109 -1.27 17.99 22.29
C LEU A 109 -2.77 18.34 22.45
N ARG A 110 -3.30 19.20 21.58
CA ARG A 110 -4.73 19.55 21.59
C ARG A 110 -5.62 18.33 21.30
N PHE A 111 -5.21 17.46 20.39
CA PHE A 111 -5.95 16.26 20.04
C PHE A 111 -6.01 15.26 21.21
N VAL A 112 -4.88 15.01 21.88
CA VAL A 112 -4.80 14.16 23.08
C VAL A 112 -5.64 14.75 24.20
N SER A 113 -5.50 16.04 24.50
CA SER A 113 -6.30 16.71 25.54
C SER A 113 -7.80 16.60 25.25
N LYS A 114 -8.22 16.81 23.99
CA LYS A 114 -9.63 16.68 23.60
C LYS A 114 -10.15 15.25 23.75
N LYS A 115 -9.36 14.23 23.36
CA LYS A 115 -9.72 12.82 23.57
C LYS A 115 -9.89 12.49 25.06
N LEU A 116 -9.01 12.99 25.93
CA LEU A 116 -9.10 12.78 27.37
C LEU A 116 -10.36 13.44 27.98
N THR A 117 -10.66 14.68 27.61
CA THR A 117 -11.88 15.37 28.07
C THR A 117 -13.13 14.58 27.68
N ASN A 118 -13.25 14.18 26.41
CA ASN A 118 -14.40 13.40 25.93
C ASN A 118 -14.52 12.05 26.64
N ALA A 119 -13.41 11.36 26.90
CA ALA A 119 -13.42 10.08 27.61
C ALA A 119 -13.85 10.23 29.08
N ASN A 120 -13.51 11.34 29.72
CA ASN A 120 -13.94 11.65 31.09
C ASN A 120 -15.43 12.02 31.14
N GLU A 121 -15.95 12.78 30.17
CA GLU A 121 -17.39 13.11 30.09
C GLU A 121 -18.27 11.87 29.94
N VAL A 122 -17.85 10.88 29.16
CA VAL A 122 -18.59 9.62 28.98
C VAL A 122 -18.59 8.75 30.24
N LYS A 123 -17.56 8.84 31.09
CA LYS A 123 -17.46 8.09 32.35
C LYS A 123 -18.35 8.63 33.48
N VAL A 124 -18.86 9.86 33.37
CA VAL A 124 -19.70 10.50 34.41
C VAL A 124 -21.20 10.17 34.23
N ARG A 125 -21.53 9.05 33.57
CA ARG A 125 -22.91 8.61 33.36
C ARG A 125 -23.15 7.19 33.82
#